data_AF-A0A4Q3SKJ1-F1
#
_entry.id   AF-A0A4Q3SKJ1-F1
#
_cell.length_a   1.000
_cell.length_b   1.000
_cell.length_c   1.000
_cell.angle_alpha   90.00
_cell.angle_beta   90.00
_cell.angle_gamma   90.00
#
_symmetry.space_group_name_H-M   'P 1'
#
loop_
_entity.id
_entity.type
_entity.pdbx_description
1 polymer ?
#
loop_
_entity_poly.entity_id
_entity_poly.type
_entity_poly.pdbx_seq_one_letter_code
_entity_poly.pdbx_strand_id
1 'polypeptide(L)'
;MLPSTVFSQDVKVKKDEVLLDGKAFLNYEKLTIVEYSIKDVTGNEFLSLQIKESPTTHASYLVLYFTEAKRRIESTSIDRISGMGSKTMIEKLITWLLKDKVLNADGTINPEKLEVFSEKYNDYK
;
A
#
# COMPACT_ATOMS: atom_id res chain seq x y z
N MET A 1 14.67 31.57 1.98
CA MET A 1 13.47 30.71 2.01
C MET A 1 13.71 29.55 1.08
N LEU A 2 13.89 28.33 1.60
CA LEU A 2 13.95 27.14 0.74
C LEU A 2 12.52 26.83 0.29
N PRO A 3 12.28 26.49 -0.99
CA PRO A 3 10.95 26.12 -1.43
C PRO A 3 10.56 24.83 -0.70
N SER A 4 9.46 24.89 0.03
CA SER A 4 8.77 23.72 0.54
C SER A 4 8.28 22.92 -0.66
N THR A 5 9.08 21.93 -1.08
CA THR A 5 8.72 20.98 -2.13
C THR A 5 7.52 20.20 -1.65
N VAL A 6 6.33 20.63 -2.07
CA VAL A 6 5.11 19.86 -1.93
C VAL A 6 5.34 18.61 -2.77
N PHE A 7 5.63 17.48 -2.12
CA PHE A 7 5.64 16.17 -2.76
C PHE A 7 4.20 15.86 -3.17
N SER A 8 3.77 16.40 -4.30
CA SER A 8 2.51 16.08 -4.95
C SER A 8 2.77 14.98 -5.98
N GLN A 9 3.30 13.85 -5.53
CA GLN A 9 3.35 12.64 -6.35
C GLN A 9 1.90 12.22 -6.66
N ASP A 10 1.54 12.24 -7.94
CA ASP A 10 0.21 11.88 -8.41
C ASP A 10 0.18 10.38 -8.71
N VAL A 11 -0.51 9.63 -7.84
CA VAL A 11 -0.73 8.20 -8.00
C VAL A 11 -2.06 7.98 -8.70
N LYS A 12 -2.03 7.29 -9.84
CA LYS A 12 -3.24 6.96 -10.61
C LYS A 12 -3.24 5.50 -11.04
N VAL A 13 -4.40 4.86 -11.01
CA VAL A 13 -4.57 3.50 -11.51
C VAL A 13 -5.29 3.53 -12.86
N LYS A 14 -4.65 2.98 -13.89
CA LYS A 14 -5.26 2.77 -15.21
C LYS A 14 -5.25 1.27 -15.52
N LYS A 15 -6.45 0.72 -15.68
CA LYS A 15 -6.67 -0.74 -15.78
C LYS A 15 -6.09 -1.43 -14.53
N ASP A 16 -4.95 -2.07 -14.70
CA ASP A 16 -4.22 -2.85 -13.68
C ASP A 16 -2.81 -2.30 -13.42
N GLU A 17 -2.47 -1.17 -14.06
CA GLU A 17 -1.20 -0.46 -13.89
C GLU A 17 -1.37 0.71 -12.92
N VAL A 18 -0.44 0.82 -11.99
CA VAL A 18 -0.26 1.98 -11.12
C VAL A 18 0.75 2.91 -11.79
N LEU A 19 0.34 4.15 -12.00
CA LEU A 19 1.15 5.21 -12.54
C LEU A 19 1.58 6.16 -11.41
N LEU A 20 2.86 6.51 -11.41
CA LEU A 20 3.42 7.57 -10.57
C LEU A 20 3.81 8.72 -11.48
N ASP A 21 3.17 9.89 -11.31
CA ASP A 21 3.38 11.07 -12.16
C ASP A 21 3.22 10.75 -13.66
N GLY A 22 2.27 9.86 -13.98
CA GLY A 22 1.96 9.43 -15.34
C GLY A 22 2.86 8.35 -15.93
N LYS A 23 3.89 7.89 -15.21
CA LYS A 23 4.78 6.79 -15.64
C LYS A 23 4.38 5.48 -14.98
N ALA A 24 4.45 4.38 -15.73
CA ALA A 24 4.24 3.04 -15.18
C ALA A 24 5.21 2.81 -14.01
N PHE A 25 4.66 2.44 -12.87
CA PHE A 25 5.36 2.40 -11.60
C PHE A 25 5.24 1.03 -10.94
N LEU A 26 4.01 0.51 -10.83
CA LEU A 26 3.71 -0.81 -10.28
C LEU A 26 2.54 -1.43 -11.06
N ASN A 27 2.30 -2.70 -10.81
CA ASN A 27 1.08 -3.39 -11.23
C ASN A 27 0.29 -3.85 -10.01
N TYR A 28 -1.02 -4.00 -10.15
CA TYR A 28 -1.81 -4.69 -9.14
C TYR A 28 -2.72 -5.74 -9.78
N GLU A 29 -2.94 -6.82 -9.05
CA GLU A 29 -3.86 -7.89 -9.42
C GLU A 29 -4.91 -8.04 -8.32
N LYS A 30 -6.18 -8.06 -8.72
CA LYS A 30 -7.29 -8.36 -7.82
C LYS A 30 -7.49 -9.87 -7.76
N LEU A 31 -7.12 -10.49 -6.63
CA LEU A 31 -7.26 -11.93 -6.42
C LEU A 31 -8.69 -12.28 -5.97
N THR A 32 -9.22 -11.51 -5.03
CA THR A 32 -10.62 -11.64 -4.57
C THR A 32 -11.26 -10.27 -4.37
N ILE A 33 -12.45 -10.21 -3.77
CA ILE A 33 -13.10 -8.93 -3.48
C ILE A 33 -12.36 -8.13 -2.37
N VAL A 34 -11.63 -8.83 -1.50
CA VAL A 34 -10.91 -8.26 -0.35
C VAL A 34 -9.40 -8.55 -0.37
N GLU A 35 -8.89 -9.19 -1.43
CA GLU A 35 -7.48 -9.57 -1.54
C GLU A 35 -6.87 -9.08 -2.85
N TYR A 36 -5.69 -8.48 -2.73
CA TYR A 36 -4.98 -7.81 -3.81
C TYR A 36 -3.48 -8.12 -3.72
N SER A 37 -2.87 -8.37 -4.87
CA SER A 37 -1.42 -8.53 -5.04
C SER A 37 -0.86 -7.27 -5.70
N ILE A 38 0.15 -6.65 -5.11
CA ILE A 38 0.86 -5.51 -5.68
C ILE A 38 2.25 -5.97 -6.09
N LYS A 39 2.56 -5.74 -7.37
CA LYS A 39 3.74 -6.26 -8.06
C LYS A 39 4.58 -5.13 -8.62
N ASP A 40 5.87 -5.37 -8.72
CA ASP A 40 6.78 -4.52 -9.48
C ASP A 40 6.49 -4.61 -10.99
N VAL A 41 7.22 -3.80 -11.77
CA VAL A 41 7.11 -3.79 -13.25
C VAL A 41 7.61 -5.08 -13.90
N THR A 42 8.37 -5.91 -13.19
CA THR A 42 8.85 -7.22 -13.65
C THR A 42 7.89 -8.36 -13.32
N GLY A 43 6.85 -8.09 -12.52
CA GLY A 43 5.81 -9.03 -12.13
C GLY A 43 6.08 -9.73 -10.78
N ASN A 44 7.12 -9.35 -10.04
CA ASN A 44 7.34 -9.91 -8.71
C ASN A 44 6.41 -9.22 -7.70
N GLU A 45 5.68 -10.00 -6.92
CA GLU A 45 4.87 -9.48 -5.81
C GLU A 45 5.78 -9.01 -4.68
N PHE A 46 5.67 -7.73 -4.32
CA PHE A 46 6.37 -7.18 -3.15
C PHE A 46 5.41 -6.89 -1.97
N LEU A 47 4.10 -6.78 -2.23
CA LEU A 47 3.10 -6.51 -1.20
C LEU A 47 1.78 -7.23 -1.50
N SER A 48 1.31 -8.01 -0.53
CA SER A 48 -0.05 -8.55 -0.48
C SER A 48 -0.91 -7.72 0.47
N LEU A 49 -2.11 -7.32 0.02
CA LEU A 49 -3.12 -6.63 0.80
C LEU A 49 -4.33 -7.56 0.98
N GLN A 50 -4.74 -7.78 2.23
CA GLN A 50 -6.03 -8.41 2.55
C GLN A 50 -6.83 -7.52 3.50
N ILE A 51 -8.15 -7.48 3.31
CA ILE A 51 -9.10 -6.90 4.27
C ILE A 51 -9.81 -8.07 4.97
N LYS A 52 -9.71 -8.10 6.29
CA LYS A 52 -10.31 -9.14 7.12
C LYS A 52 -11.30 -8.54 8.11
N GLU A 53 -12.17 -9.37 8.65
CA GLU A 53 -13.10 -9.01 9.72
C GLU A 53 -12.69 -9.74 11.00
N SER A 54 -12.74 -9.04 12.13
CA SER A 54 -12.55 -9.64 13.45
C SER A 54 -13.70 -10.58 13.76
N PRO A 55 -13.45 -11.86 14.10
CA PRO A 55 -14.52 -12.79 14.48
C PRO A 55 -15.20 -12.39 15.80
N THR A 56 -14.57 -11.54 16.62
CA THR A 56 -15.07 -11.14 17.94
C THR A 56 -15.76 -9.78 17.90
N THR A 57 -15.14 -8.78 17.26
CA THR A 57 -15.67 -7.41 17.25
C THR A 57 -16.42 -7.07 15.97
N HIS A 58 -16.37 -7.92 14.94
CA HIS A 58 -16.84 -7.65 13.58
C HIS A 58 -16.22 -6.39 12.94
N ALA A 59 -15.14 -5.86 13.52
CA ALA A 59 -14.42 -4.74 12.95
C ALA A 59 -13.51 -5.20 11.81
N SER A 60 -13.48 -4.45 10.70
CA SER A 60 -12.55 -4.73 9.61
C SER A 60 -11.14 -4.23 9.92
N TYR A 61 -10.14 -5.00 9.51
CA TYR A 61 -8.73 -4.64 9.62
C TYR A 61 -7.97 -5.01 8.34
N LEU A 62 -6.87 -4.31 8.13
CA LEU A 62 -5.95 -4.54 7.01
C LEU A 62 -4.89 -5.55 7.42
N VAL A 63 -4.50 -6.39 6.48
CA VAL A 63 -3.29 -7.19 6.55
C VAL A 63 -2.42 -6.80 5.37
N LEU A 64 -1.24 -6.26 5.66
CA LEU A 64 -0.21 -5.95 4.69
C LEU A 64 0.94 -6.93 4.88
N TYR A 65 1.27 -7.68 3.84
CA TYR A 65 2.41 -8.59 3.86
C TYR A 65 3.45 -8.18 2.81
N PHE A 66 4.57 -7.66 3.29
CA PHE A 66 5.73 -7.29 2.45
C PHE A 66 6.58 -8.54 2.26
N THR A 67 6.56 -9.09 1.04
CA THR A 67 7.07 -10.44 0.74
C THR A 67 8.59 -10.52 0.88
N GLU A 68 9.33 -9.57 0.30
CA GLU A 68 10.80 -9.52 0.35
C GLU A 68 11.31 -9.37 1.78
N ALA A 69 10.69 -8.49 2.55
CA ALA A 69 11.03 -8.23 3.94
C ALA A 69 10.46 -9.29 4.91
N LYS A 70 9.62 -10.21 4.42
CA LYS A 70 8.84 -11.18 5.22
C LYS A 70 8.14 -10.52 6.40
N ARG A 71 7.58 -9.32 6.19
CA ARG A 71 6.98 -8.50 7.23
C ARG A 71 5.48 -8.48 7.09
N ARG A 72 4.78 -8.95 8.13
CA ARG A 72 3.32 -8.89 8.25
C ARG A 72 2.93 -7.76 9.18
N ILE A 73 1.99 -6.92 8.74
CA ILE A 73 1.45 -5.79 9.50
C ILE A 73 -0.07 -5.92 9.48
N GLU A 74 -0.68 -5.93 10.66
CA GLU A 74 -2.13 -5.97 10.83
C GLU A 74 -2.60 -4.64 11.42
N SER A 75 -3.42 -3.91 10.67
CA SER A 75 -3.75 -2.52 10.99
C SER A 75 -5.24 -2.25 11.03
N THR A 76 -5.69 -1.55 12.07
CA THR A 76 -7.05 -1.01 12.19
C THR A 76 -7.30 0.22 11.30
N SER A 77 -6.25 0.78 10.68
CA SER A 77 -6.29 2.01 9.87
C SER A 77 -6.89 1.80 8.46
N ILE A 78 -8.03 1.11 8.36
CA ILE A 78 -8.71 0.82 7.09
C ILE A 78 -9.17 2.08 6.34
N ASP A 79 -9.47 3.14 7.09
CA ASP A 79 -9.85 4.45 6.58
C ASP A 79 -8.79 5.02 5.62
N ARG A 80 -7.50 4.71 5.86
CA ARG A 80 -6.36 5.13 5.02
C ARG A 80 -6.49 4.67 3.58
N ILE A 81 -7.10 3.52 3.34
CA ILE A 81 -7.26 2.94 2.00
C ILE A 81 -8.72 2.84 1.56
N SER A 82 -9.66 3.23 2.41
CA SER A 82 -11.10 3.17 2.11
C SER A 82 -11.45 3.96 0.84
N GLY A 83 -12.25 3.38 -0.06
CA GLY A 83 -12.63 4.04 -1.31
C GLY A 83 -13.64 3.25 -2.12
N MET A 84 -14.34 3.94 -3.04
CA MET A 84 -15.25 3.27 -3.97
C MET A 84 -14.42 2.49 -5.01
N GLY A 85 -14.32 1.18 -4.80
CA GLY A 85 -13.68 0.24 -5.72
C GLY A 85 -12.17 0.04 -5.51
N SER A 86 -11.65 -1.01 -6.13
CA SER A 86 -10.25 -1.45 -6.00
C SER A 86 -9.25 -0.39 -6.45
N LYS A 87 -9.53 0.33 -7.55
CA LYS A 87 -8.62 1.37 -8.08
C LYS A 87 -8.32 2.45 -7.04
N THR A 88 -9.36 3.06 -6.50
CA THR A 88 -9.26 4.10 -5.46
C THR A 88 -8.52 3.59 -4.22
N MET A 89 -8.80 2.34 -3.83
CA MET A 89 -8.15 1.71 -2.69
C MET A 89 -6.64 1.52 -2.90
N ILE A 90 -6.24 1.03 -4.08
CA ILE A 90 -4.84 0.85 -4.44
C ILE A 90 -4.14 2.21 -4.56
N GLU A 91 -4.74 3.20 -5.21
CA GLU A 91 -4.18 4.57 -5.27
C GLU A 91 -3.88 5.12 -3.86
N LYS A 92 -4.83 4.96 -2.94
CA LYS A 92 -4.66 5.39 -1.55
C LYS A 92 -3.61 4.59 -0.80
N LEU A 93 -3.56 3.28 -0.97
CA LEU A 93 -2.52 2.42 -0.37
C LEU A 93 -1.13 2.87 -0.83
N ILE A 94 -0.91 2.97 -2.14
CA ILE A 94 0.39 3.36 -2.71
C ILE A 94 0.75 4.78 -2.28
N THR A 95 -0.21 5.71 -2.29
CA THR A 95 0.00 7.07 -1.77
C THR A 95 0.41 7.07 -0.30
N TRP A 96 -0.19 6.21 0.52
CA TRP A 96 0.14 6.09 1.94
C TRP A 96 1.57 5.58 2.14
N LEU A 97 1.98 4.53 1.41
CA LEU A 97 3.33 3.98 1.48
C LEU A 97 4.39 4.98 0.98
N LEU A 98 4.11 5.76 -0.07
CA LEU A 98 4.99 6.81 -0.57
C LEU A 98 5.13 7.96 0.44
N LYS A 99 4.02 8.41 1.05
CA LYS A 99 4.02 9.49 2.06
C LYS A 99 4.85 9.11 3.29
N ASP A 100 4.73 7.87 3.74
CA ASP A 100 5.50 7.36 4.88
C ASP A 100 6.90 6.87 4.47
N LYS A 101 7.25 7.01 3.18
CA LYS A 101 8.54 6.65 2.58
C LYS A 101 8.89 5.17 2.73
N VAL A 102 7.89 4.32 2.93
CA VAL A 102 8.03 2.86 2.91
C VAL A 102 8.31 2.39 1.49
N LEU A 103 7.64 3.01 0.52
CA LEU A 103 7.87 2.79 -0.90
C LEU A 103 8.66 3.97 -1.45
N ASN A 104 9.73 3.69 -2.20
CA ASN A 104 10.51 4.68 -2.91
C ASN A 104 9.90 4.97 -4.29
N ALA A 105 10.25 6.12 -4.88
CA ALA A 105 9.75 6.52 -6.21
C ALA A 105 10.25 5.62 -7.36
N ASP A 106 11.22 4.74 -7.11
CA ASP A 106 11.71 3.73 -8.05
C ASP A 106 11.01 2.36 -7.91
N GLY A 107 10.06 2.24 -6.97
CA GLY A 107 9.27 1.03 -6.75
C GLY A 107 9.88 0.08 -5.72
N THR A 108 11.00 0.45 -5.10
CA THR A 108 11.67 -0.37 -4.07
C THR A 108 11.16 -0.07 -2.66
N ILE A 109 11.24 -1.05 -1.77
CA ILE A 109 10.92 -0.87 -0.35
C ILE A 109 12.11 -0.30 0.41
N ASN A 110 11.86 0.70 1.24
CA ASN A 110 12.83 1.20 2.21
C ASN A 110 12.70 0.42 3.54
N PRO A 111 13.67 -0.43 3.90
CA PRO A 111 13.55 -1.31 5.07
C PRO A 111 13.51 -0.54 6.40
N GLU A 112 14.26 0.56 6.53
CA GLU A 112 14.24 1.38 7.76
C GLU A 112 12.88 2.04 7.96
N LYS A 113 12.27 2.52 6.87
CA LYS A 113 10.93 3.14 6.94
C LYS A 113 9.83 2.10 7.10
N LEU A 114 10.00 0.90 6.54
CA LEU A 114 9.10 -0.22 6.80
C LEU A 114 9.09 -0.60 8.29
N GLU A 115 10.23 -0.57 8.98
CA GLU A 115 10.28 -0.83 10.42
C GLU A 115 9.46 0.19 11.21
N VAL A 116 9.71 1.48 10.99
CA VAL A 116 8.97 2.58 11.64
C VAL A 116 7.47 2.50 11.33
N PHE A 117 7.13 2.18 10.08
CA PHE A 117 5.74 1.98 9.67
C PHE A 117 5.10 0.79 10.40
N SER A 118 5.82 -0.31 10.55
CA SER A 118 5.38 -1.49 11.30
C SER A 118 5.15 -1.18 12.77
N GLU A 119 6.04 -0.43 13.42
CA GLU A 119 5.85 -0.03 14.81
C GLU A 119 4.61 0.83 15.00
N LYS A 120 4.32 1.68 14.02
CA LYS A 120 3.21 2.64 14.07
C LYS A 120 1.84 2.02 13.76
N TYR A 121 1.77 1.06 12.85
CA TYR A 121 0.50 0.60 12.28
C TYR A 121 0.19 -0.88 12.50
N ASN A 122 1.10 -1.67 13.07
CA ASN A 122 0.82 -3.06 13.46
C ASN A 122 0.07 -3.10 14.82
N ASP A 123 -1.15 -2.57 14.83
CA ASP A 123 -1.93 -2.24 16.03
C ASP A 123 -3.11 -3.19 16.30
N TYR A 124 -3.47 -4.07 15.36
CA TYR A 124 -4.62 -4.97 15.47
C TYR A 124 -4.36 -6.26 16.30
N LYS A 125 -3.23 -6.34 17.01
CA LYS A 125 -2.78 -7.55 17.73
C LYS A 125 -3.81 -8.21 18.64
#